data_AF-A0A7X6TUL8-F1
#
_entry.id   AF-A0A7X6TUL8-F1
#
_cell.length_a   1.000
_cell.length_b   1.000
_cell.length_c   1.000
_cell.angle_alpha   90.00
_cell.angle_beta   90.00
_cell.angle_gamma   90.00
#
_symmetry.space_group_name_H-M   'P 1'
#
loop_
_entity.id
_entity.type
_entity.pdbx_description
1 polymer ?
#
loop_
_entity_poly.entity_id
_entity_poly.type
_entity_poly.pdbx_seq_one_letter_code
_entity_poly.pdbx_strand_id
1 'polypeptide(L)'
;MKVPKDKANAFIEEGKKQFHLVRENSSAQNVTLHYKDTKLRLDTLTNQKDRLNELYNQAERIEDIISIESKLSEVILEIEYIKSELDYLDRSVDYATITVALNEVANLSNNPDIRATFSERISAAFKDSLRFFKEASADFAVFIVYALPFMVILIVVVSILALILRRKGTHKKKTIVTKDIDHKKE
;
A
#
# COMPACT_ATOMS: atom_id res chain seq x y z
N MET A 1 5.48 16.65 -6.60
CA MET A 1 6.70 17.45 -6.89
C MET A 1 6.67 17.90 -8.35
N LYS A 2 7.27 19.06 -8.68
CA LYS A 2 7.45 19.50 -10.08
C LYS A 2 8.87 19.16 -10.55
N VAL A 3 9.00 18.58 -11.74
CA VAL A 3 10.29 18.25 -12.37
C VAL A 3 10.27 18.80 -13.80
N PRO A 4 11.34 19.46 -14.30
CA PRO A 4 11.40 19.91 -15.69
C PRO A 4 11.14 18.76 -16.67
N LYS A 5 10.35 18.99 -17.73
CA LYS A 5 9.87 17.94 -18.64
C LYS A 5 10.99 17.03 -19.17
N ASP A 6 12.14 17.61 -19.52
CA ASP A 6 13.29 16.90 -20.10
C ASP A 6 13.98 15.94 -19.10
N LYS A 7 13.79 16.18 -17.79
CA LYS A 7 14.37 15.37 -16.70
C LYS A 7 13.36 14.43 -16.03
N ALA A 8 12.07 14.59 -16.32
CA ALA A 8 11.00 13.81 -15.70
C ALA A 8 11.15 12.30 -15.92
N ASN A 9 11.41 11.88 -17.17
CA ASN A 9 11.62 10.47 -17.50
C ASN A 9 12.89 9.90 -16.83
N ALA A 10 13.99 10.66 -16.81
CA ALA A 10 15.23 10.24 -16.16
C ALA A 10 15.03 10.01 -14.65
N PHE A 11 14.31 10.90 -13.97
CA PHE A 11 13.97 10.78 -12.55
C PHE A 11 13.12 9.53 -12.26
N ILE A 12 12.13 9.24 -13.10
CA ILE A 12 11.28 8.04 -12.97
C ILE A 12 12.11 6.76 -13.14
N GLU A 13 12.99 6.70 -14.15
CA GLU A 13 13.85 5.55 -14.41
C GLU A 13 14.93 5.33 -13.35
N GLU A 14 15.41 6.39 -12.69
CA GLU A 14 16.31 6.29 -11.55
C GLU A 14 15.58 5.78 -10.29
N GLY A 15 14.35 6.26 -10.04
CA GLY A 15 13.49 5.76 -8.97
C GLY A 15 13.17 4.27 -9.12
N LYS A 16 12.85 3.81 -10.34
CA LYS A 16 12.59 2.38 -10.65
C LYS A 16 13.76 1.45 -10.35
N LYS A 17 15.00 1.95 -10.32
CA LYS A 17 16.19 1.15 -9.99
C LYS A 17 16.42 1.00 -8.49
N GLN A 18 15.98 1.97 -7.69
CA GLN A 18 16.17 1.97 -6.24
C GLN A 18 14.96 1.39 -5.48
N PHE A 19 13.75 1.45 -6.05
CA PHE A 19 12.50 1.06 -5.39
C PHE A 19 11.70 0.04 -6.22
N HIS A 20 11.07 -0.91 -5.54
CA HIS A 20 10.17 -1.87 -6.18
C HIS A 20 8.85 -1.19 -6.59
N LEU A 21 8.65 -1.03 -7.90
CA LEU A 21 7.49 -0.34 -8.46
C LEU A 21 6.22 -1.23 -8.42
N VAL A 22 5.26 -0.87 -7.56
CA VAL A 22 3.97 -1.57 -7.45
C VAL A 22 2.97 -1.12 -8.52
N ARG A 23 2.93 0.18 -8.84
CA ARG A 23 2.02 0.76 -9.83
C ARG A 23 2.58 2.08 -10.35
N GLU A 24 2.57 2.23 -11.67
CA GLU A 24 2.85 3.48 -12.39
C GLU A 24 1.59 3.87 -13.15
N ASN A 25 1.29 5.17 -13.21
CA ASN A 25 0.26 5.72 -14.08
C ASN A 25 0.80 7.02 -14.68
N SER A 26 0.73 7.16 -15.99
CA SER A 26 1.22 8.32 -16.72
C SER A 26 0.13 8.81 -17.66
N SER A 27 -0.08 10.12 -17.70
CA SER A 27 -1.04 10.78 -18.57
C SER A 27 -0.40 12.02 -19.16
N ALA A 28 -0.53 12.20 -20.47
CA ALA A 28 -0.05 13.35 -21.20
C ALA A 28 -1.21 13.93 -22.02
N GLN A 29 -1.53 15.20 -21.79
CA GLN A 29 -2.59 15.91 -22.50
C GLN A 29 -1.96 16.89 -23.49
N ASN A 30 -2.33 16.78 -24.77
CA ASN A 30 -1.89 17.73 -25.78
C ASN A 30 -2.73 19.02 -25.67
N VAL A 31 -2.10 20.11 -25.26
CA VAL A 31 -2.70 21.45 -25.11
C VAL A 31 -2.36 22.40 -26.25
N THR A 32 -1.68 21.96 -27.32
CA THR A 32 -1.18 22.83 -28.40
C THR A 32 -2.29 23.58 -29.12
N LEU A 33 -3.43 22.94 -29.38
CA LEU A 33 -4.60 23.59 -30.00
C LEU A 33 -5.17 24.67 -29.06
N HIS A 34 -5.43 24.30 -27.80
CA HIS A 34 -5.94 25.22 -26.78
C HIS A 34 -5.04 26.43 -26.59
N TYR A 35 -3.72 26.24 -26.50
CA TYR A 35 -2.74 27.33 -26.40
C TYR A 35 -2.82 28.30 -27.59
N LYS A 36 -2.92 27.76 -28.80
CA LYS A 36 -3.06 28.58 -30.02
C LYS A 36 -4.36 29.37 -30.01
N ASP A 37 -5.47 28.74 -29.62
CA ASP A 37 -6.79 29.39 -29.59
C ASP A 37 -6.87 30.48 -28.51
N THR A 38 -6.35 30.22 -27.30
CA THR A 38 -6.22 31.22 -26.22
C THR A 38 -5.35 32.41 -26.68
N LYS A 39 -4.26 32.16 -27.43
CA LYS A 39 -3.41 33.23 -27.98
C LYS A 39 -4.12 34.05 -29.06
N LEU A 40 -4.86 33.42 -29.97
CA LEU A 40 -5.67 34.14 -30.97
C LEU A 40 -6.77 35.00 -30.32
N ARG A 41 -7.34 34.54 -29.20
CA ARG A 41 -8.29 35.34 -28.39
C ARG A 41 -7.60 36.55 -27.75
N LEU A 42 -6.38 36.39 -27.22
CA LEU A 42 -5.57 37.50 -26.69
C LEU A 42 -5.31 38.58 -27.75
N ASP A 43 -4.91 38.17 -28.96
CA ASP A 43 -4.65 39.09 -30.07
C ASP A 43 -5.94 39.82 -30.49
N THR A 44 -7.07 39.10 -30.53
CA THR A 44 -8.40 39.67 -30.84
C THR A 44 -8.83 40.72 -29.82
N LEU A 45 -8.70 40.43 -28.52
CA LEU A 45 -9.02 41.37 -27.45
C LEU A 45 -8.07 42.58 -27.44
N THR A 46 -6.79 42.38 -27.75
CA THR A 46 -5.81 43.46 -27.86
C THR A 46 -6.16 44.43 -28.99
N ASN A 47 -6.50 43.90 -30.17
CA ASN A 47 -7.00 44.69 -31.30
C ASN A 47 -8.31 45.42 -30.97
N GLN A 48 -9.21 44.79 -30.20
CA GLN A 48 -10.44 45.43 -29.74
C GLN A 48 -10.15 46.59 -28.78
N LYS A 49 -9.22 46.42 -27.82
CA LYS A 49 -8.77 47.47 -26.91
C LYS A 49 -8.11 48.63 -27.67
N ASP A 50 -7.30 48.36 -28.69
CA ASP A 50 -6.68 49.41 -29.50
C ASP A 50 -7.73 50.18 -30.33
N ARG A 51 -8.72 49.49 -30.91
CA ARG A 51 -9.87 50.13 -31.58
C ARG A 51 -10.75 50.95 -30.60
N LEU A 52 -10.91 50.50 -29.35
CA LEU A 52 -11.60 51.29 -28.32
C LEU A 52 -10.81 52.55 -27.96
N ASN A 53 -9.48 52.50 -27.91
CA ASN A 53 -8.63 53.69 -27.74
C ASN A 53 -8.74 54.67 -28.93
N GLU A 54 -8.83 54.17 -30.17
CA GLU A 54 -9.09 55.02 -31.33
C GLU A 54 -10.43 55.75 -31.22
N LEU A 55 -11.49 55.05 -30.81
CA LEU A 55 -12.82 55.63 -30.57
C LEU A 55 -12.82 56.61 -29.39
N TYR A 56 -12.07 56.32 -28.32
CA TYR A 56 -11.89 57.23 -27.17
C TYR A 56 -11.29 58.57 -27.61
N ASN A 57 -10.25 58.54 -28.44
CA ASN A 57 -9.60 59.74 -28.97
C ASN A 57 -10.49 60.56 -29.94
N GLN A 58 -11.60 59.98 -30.43
CA GLN A 58 -12.57 60.61 -31.32
C GLN A 58 -13.87 61.02 -30.61
N ALA A 59 -14.04 60.66 -29.33
CA ALA A 59 -15.27 60.90 -28.58
C ALA A 59 -15.32 62.34 -28.03
N GLU A 60 -16.26 63.14 -28.51
CA GLU A 60 -16.49 64.51 -28.03
C GLU A 60 -17.47 64.59 -26.86
N ARG A 61 -18.32 63.58 -26.67
CA ARG A 61 -19.35 63.55 -25.62
C ARG A 61 -18.89 62.82 -24.38
N ILE A 62 -19.19 63.39 -23.22
CA ILE A 62 -18.88 62.80 -21.90
C ILE A 62 -19.58 61.44 -21.72
N GLU A 63 -20.80 61.26 -22.23
CA GLU A 63 -21.50 59.96 -22.12
C GLU A 63 -20.81 58.85 -22.93
N ASP A 64 -20.27 59.20 -24.10
CA ASP A 64 -19.55 58.26 -24.97
C ASP A 64 -18.19 57.90 -24.34
N ILE A 65 -17.47 58.88 -23.79
CA ILE A 65 -16.21 58.68 -23.05
C ILE A 65 -16.39 57.71 -21.88
N ILE A 66 -17.41 57.92 -21.03
CA ILE A 66 -17.71 57.04 -19.88
C ILE A 66 -18.07 55.62 -20.36
N SER A 67 -18.82 55.51 -21.45
CA SER A 67 -19.21 54.22 -22.03
C SER A 67 -18.00 53.45 -22.59
N ILE A 68 -17.07 54.15 -23.24
CA ILE A 68 -15.83 53.57 -23.77
C ILE A 68 -14.90 53.15 -22.63
N GLU A 69 -14.72 53.97 -21.58
CA GLU A 69 -13.93 53.59 -20.39
C GLU A 69 -14.45 52.33 -19.71
N SER A 70 -15.77 52.23 -19.50
CA SER A 70 -16.38 51.01 -18.94
C SER A 70 -16.05 49.78 -19.79
N LYS A 71 -16.14 49.92 -21.13
CA LYS A 71 -15.84 48.82 -22.05
C LYS A 71 -14.33 48.51 -22.14
N LEU A 72 -13.48 49.52 -22.03
CA LEU A 72 -12.02 49.37 -22.01
C LEU A 72 -11.57 48.61 -20.76
N SER A 73 -12.13 48.96 -19.60
CA SER A 73 -11.90 48.27 -18.32
C SER A 73 -12.30 46.79 -18.39
N GLU A 74 -13.49 46.47 -18.92
CA GLU A 74 -13.92 45.08 -19.17
C GLU A 74 -12.94 44.30 -20.06
N VAL A 75 -12.49 44.90 -21.17
CA VAL A 75 -11.56 44.26 -22.10
C VAL A 75 -10.16 44.09 -21.50
N ILE A 76 -9.69 45.04 -20.70
CA ILE A 76 -8.41 44.93 -19.97
C ILE A 76 -8.45 43.76 -18.98
N LEU A 77 -9.53 43.63 -18.20
CA LEU A 77 -9.71 42.51 -17.28
C LEU A 77 -9.76 41.14 -18.01
N GLU A 78 -10.41 41.07 -19.18
CA GLU A 78 -10.41 39.86 -19.99
C GLU A 78 -9.01 39.54 -20.56
N ILE A 79 -8.26 40.56 -21.01
CA ILE A 79 -6.85 40.41 -21.44
C ILE A 79 -5.97 39.88 -20.30
N GLU A 80 -6.13 40.41 -19.08
CA GLU A 80 -5.36 39.96 -17.91
C GLU A 80 -5.68 38.51 -17.52
N TYR A 81 -6.96 38.14 -17.55
CA TYR A 81 -7.39 36.75 -17.34
C TYR A 81 -6.75 35.80 -18.37
N ILE A 82 -6.86 36.12 -19.67
CA ILE A 82 -6.31 35.31 -20.76
C ILE A 82 -4.77 35.23 -20.69
N LYS A 83 -4.07 36.30 -20.26
CA LYS A 83 -2.62 36.26 -20.01
C LYS A 83 -2.25 35.34 -18.84
N SER A 84 -3.02 35.37 -17.76
CA SER A 84 -2.82 34.46 -16.62
C SER A 84 -3.03 32.99 -16.99
N GLU A 85 -4.02 32.73 -17.85
CA GLU A 85 -4.26 31.40 -18.41
C GLU A 85 -3.09 30.90 -19.30
N LEU A 86 -2.52 31.77 -20.13
CA LEU A 86 -1.33 31.45 -20.94
C LEU A 86 -0.09 31.17 -20.07
N ASP A 87 0.20 32.00 -19.05
CA ASP A 87 1.32 31.74 -18.13
C ASP A 87 1.13 30.42 -17.35
N TYR A 88 -0.10 30.08 -16.99
CA TYR A 88 -0.41 28.77 -16.41
C TYR A 88 -0.13 27.61 -17.40
N LEU A 89 -0.53 27.76 -18.67
CA LEU A 89 -0.26 26.74 -19.71
C LEU A 89 1.24 26.58 -19.98
N ASP A 90 2.00 27.67 -20.14
CA ASP A 90 3.45 27.64 -20.37
C ASP A 90 4.15 26.90 -19.19
N ARG A 91 3.83 27.27 -17.94
CA ARG A 91 4.33 26.59 -16.72
C ARG A 91 3.87 25.15 -16.56
N SER A 92 2.81 24.72 -17.26
CA SER A 92 2.32 23.34 -17.24
C SER A 92 2.95 22.47 -18.32
N VAL A 93 3.35 23.07 -19.46
CA VAL A 93 4.09 22.38 -20.53
C VAL A 93 5.55 22.16 -20.14
N ASP A 94 6.17 23.08 -19.42
CA ASP A 94 7.60 22.98 -19.05
C ASP A 94 7.90 22.05 -17.85
N TYR A 95 6.89 21.72 -17.03
CA TYR A 95 7.06 20.94 -15.81
C TYR A 95 6.12 19.75 -15.72
N ALA A 96 6.69 18.55 -15.61
CA ALA A 96 5.94 17.36 -15.20
C ALA A 96 5.62 17.41 -13.71
N THR A 97 4.39 17.07 -13.33
CA THR A 97 4.00 16.88 -11.94
C THR A 97 4.06 15.39 -11.59
N ILE A 98 4.98 15.02 -10.71
CA ILE A 98 5.18 13.64 -10.26
C ILE A 98 4.68 13.51 -8.81
N THR A 99 3.82 12.52 -8.55
CA THR A 99 3.32 12.20 -7.21
C THR A 99 3.83 10.81 -6.84
N VAL A 100 4.61 10.73 -5.75
CA VAL A 100 5.21 9.49 -5.27
C VAL A 100 4.59 9.16 -3.92
N ALA A 101 4.04 7.95 -3.79
CA ALA A 101 3.58 7.39 -2.52
C ALA A 101 4.47 6.19 -2.18
N LEU A 102 5.31 6.35 -1.16
CA LEU A 102 6.16 5.28 -0.63
C LEU A 102 5.44 4.61 0.53
N ASN A 103 5.38 3.28 0.51
CA ASN A 103 4.90 2.48 1.64
C ASN A 103 6.09 1.68 2.18
N GLU A 104 6.52 2.01 3.39
CA GLU A 104 7.55 1.23 4.08
C GLU A 104 6.95 -0.10 4.53
N VAL A 105 7.39 -1.20 3.92
CA VAL A 105 7.04 -2.54 4.39
C VAL A 105 8.07 -2.91 5.45
N ALA A 106 7.68 -2.86 6.72
CA ALA A 106 8.54 -3.10 7.89
C ALA A 106 9.18 -4.51 7.93
N ASN A 107 8.80 -5.38 7.00
CA ASN A 107 9.60 -6.52 6.60
C ASN A 107 9.92 -6.37 5.11
N LEU A 108 11.15 -6.69 4.73
CA LEU A 108 11.37 -7.46 3.50
C LEU A 108 10.64 -8.80 3.68
N SER A 109 9.31 -8.75 3.59
CA SER A 109 8.53 -9.93 3.34
C SER A 109 9.05 -10.43 2.02
N ASN A 110 9.63 -11.63 2.03
CA ASN A 110 9.84 -12.44 0.85
C ASN A 110 8.48 -12.92 0.30
N ASN A 111 7.50 -12.02 0.28
CA ASN A 111 6.31 -12.14 -0.53
C ASN A 111 6.85 -12.42 -1.93
N PRO A 112 6.58 -13.62 -2.46
CA PRO A 112 7.12 -14.00 -3.73
C PRO A 112 6.70 -12.93 -4.73
N ASP A 113 7.64 -12.46 -5.56
CA ASP A 113 7.34 -11.63 -6.72
C ASP A 113 6.06 -12.19 -7.39
N ILE A 114 5.21 -11.34 -7.95
CA ILE A 114 4.02 -11.83 -8.66
C ILE A 114 4.44 -12.79 -9.81
N ARG A 115 5.72 -12.72 -10.22
CA ARG A 115 6.43 -13.60 -11.15
C ARG A 115 7.14 -14.83 -10.53
N ALA A 116 7.19 -14.95 -9.21
CA ALA A 116 7.96 -16.00 -8.53
C ALA A 116 7.38 -17.39 -8.79
N THR A 117 8.25 -18.26 -9.27
CA THR A 117 7.96 -19.61 -9.74
C THR A 117 7.50 -20.49 -8.58
N PHE A 118 6.69 -21.52 -8.84
CA PHE A 118 6.18 -22.46 -7.82
C PHE A 118 7.29 -23.06 -6.93
N SER A 119 8.47 -23.31 -7.51
CA SER A 119 9.69 -23.74 -6.81
C SER A 119 10.23 -22.71 -5.80
N GLU A 120 10.22 -21.42 -6.15
CA GLU A 120 10.70 -20.35 -5.28
C GLU A 120 9.77 -20.21 -4.06
N ARG A 121 8.46 -20.27 -4.29
CA ARG A 121 7.43 -20.26 -3.22
C ARG A 121 7.60 -21.42 -2.24
N ILE A 122 7.88 -22.63 -2.74
CA ILE A 122 8.18 -23.79 -1.90
C ILE A 122 9.47 -23.58 -1.11
N SER A 123 10.53 -23.07 -1.73
CA SER A 123 11.81 -22.86 -1.04
C SER A 123 11.76 -21.75 0.04
N ALA A 124 10.95 -20.72 -0.16
CA ALA A 124 10.65 -19.70 0.85
C ALA A 124 9.86 -20.31 2.02
N ALA A 125 8.74 -21.01 1.73
CA ALA A 125 7.93 -21.67 2.74
C ALA A 125 8.71 -22.70 3.57
N PHE A 126 9.68 -23.40 2.98
CA PHE A 126 10.54 -24.33 3.70
C PHE A 126 11.51 -23.62 4.67
N LYS A 127 12.07 -22.46 4.29
CA LYS A 127 12.92 -21.65 5.18
C LYS A 127 12.12 -21.05 6.35
N ASP A 128 10.92 -20.55 6.08
CA ASP A 128 10.04 -20.02 7.12
C ASP A 128 9.56 -21.13 8.07
N SER A 129 9.26 -22.32 7.54
CA SER A 129 8.95 -23.52 8.34
C SER A 129 10.12 -23.93 9.23
N LEU A 130 11.37 -23.91 8.75
CA LEU A 130 12.56 -24.17 9.56
C LEU A 130 12.77 -23.13 10.67
N ARG A 131 12.48 -21.86 10.40
CA ARG A 131 12.54 -20.80 11.41
C ARG A 131 11.48 -21.01 12.50
N PHE A 132 10.23 -21.25 12.10
CA PHE A 132 9.15 -21.56 13.03
C PHE A 132 9.45 -22.82 13.85
N PHE A 133 10.01 -23.86 13.22
CA PHE A 133 10.45 -25.09 13.91
C PHE A 133 11.54 -24.81 14.96
N LYS A 134 12.49 -23.91 14.67
CA LYS A 134 13.51 -23.49 15.64
C LYS A 134 12.92 -22.73 16.83
N GLU A 135 12.00 -21.79 16.56
CA GLU A 135 11.30 -21.02 17.59
C GLU A 135 10.44 -21.97 18.47
N ALA A 136 9.61 -22.82 17.86
CA ALA A 136 8.80 -23.83 18.55
C ALA A 136 9.64 -24.88 19.32
N SER A 137 10.84 -25.22 18.86
CA SER A 137 11.75 -26.13 19.58
C SER A 137 12.33 -25.49 20.84
N ALA A 138 12.61 -24.17 20.80
CA ALA A 138 13.05 -23.43 21.98
C ALA A 138 11.91 -23.32 23.01
N ASP A 139 10.69 -22.99 22.56
CA ASP A 139 9.50 -22.96 23.41
C ASP A 139 9.18 -24.34 24.02
N PHE A 140 9.35 -25.42 23.27
CA PHE A 140 9.18 -26.79 23.78
C PHE A 140 10.23 -27.15 24.84
N ALA A 141 11.48 -26.70 24.69
CA ALA A 141 12.50 -26.88 25.72
C ALA A 141 12.18 -26.10 27.01
N VAL A 142 11.68 -24.86 26.89
CA VAL A 142 11.21 -24.07 28.04
C VAL A 142 9.99 -24.72 28.70
N PHE A 143 9.05 -25.24 27.90
CA PHE A 143 7.89 -25.99 28.39
C PHE A 143 8.30 -27.22 29.23
N ILE A 144 9.30 -28.00 28.78
CA ILE A 144 9.84 -29.12 29.57
C ILE A 144 10.35 -28.64 30.93
N VAL A 145 11.14 -27.56 30.97
CA VAL A 145 11.66 -26.99 32.23
C VAL A 145 10.53 -26.56 33.17
N TYR A 146 9.47 -25.94 32.64
CA TYR A 146 8.31 -25.54 33.43
C TYR A 146 7.42 -26.73 33.86
N ALA A 147 7.41 -27.81 33.08
CA ALA A 147 6.67 -29.04 33.39
C ALA A 147 7.35 -29.94 34.43
N LEU A 148 8.68 -29.86 34.59
CA LEU A 148 9.45 -30.64 35.58
C LEU A 148 8.83 -30.67 37.00
N PRO A 149 8.50 -29.54 37.66
CA PRO A 149 7.91 -29.57 39.00
C PRO A 149 6.57 -30.33 39.04
N PHE A 150 5.73 -30.18 38.02
CA PHE A 150 4.46 -30.94 37.91
C PHE A 150 4.70 -32.43 37.67
N MET A 151 5.72 -32.79 36.89
CA MET A 151 6.11 -34.17 36.61
C MET A 151 6.63 -34.87 37.88
N VAL A 152 7.41 -34.18 38.71
CA VAL A 152 7.81 -34.66 40.05
C VAL A 152 6.61 -34.89 40.96
N ILE A 153 5.66 -33.95 41.03
CA ILE A 153 4.42 -34.12 41.81
C ILE A 153 3.62 -35.33 41.31
N LEU A 154 3.50 -35.49 39.99
CA LEU A 154 2.78 -36.62 39.38
C LEU A 154 3.45 -37.97 39.70
N ILE A 155 4.78 -38.07 39.65
CA ILE A 155 5.51 -39.27 40.09
C ILE A 155 5.23 -39.58 41.57
N VAL A 156 5.24 -38.56 42.44
CA VAL A 156 4.97 -38.74 43.87
C VAL A 156 3.53 -39.23 44.10
N VAL A 157 2.54 -38.62 43.44
CA VAL A 157 1.12 -39.03 43.54
C VAL A 157 0.91 -40.46 43.01
N VAL A 158 1.46 -40.81 41.84
CA VAL A 158 1.38 -42.17 41.29
C VAL A 158 2.07 -43.18 42.19
N SER A 159 3.22 -42.82 42.78
CA SER A 159 3.94 -43.68 43.73
C SER A 159 3.13 -43.93 44.99
N ILE A 160 2.51 -42.89 45.56
CA ILE A 160 1.63 -43.01 46.74
C ILE A 160 0.41 -43.88 46.42
N LEU A 161 -0.26 -43.66 45.29
CA LEU A 161 -1.39 -44.47 44.84
C LEU A 161 -1.00 -45.95 44.65
N ALA A 162 0.13 -46.22 43.99
CA ALA A 162 0.66 -47.56 43.81
C ALA A 162 1.01 -48.24 45.15
N LEU A 163 1.52 -47.49 46.13
CA LEU A 163 1.87 -48.01 47.46
C LEU A 163 0.61 -48.33 48.29
N ILE A 164 -0.44 -47.50 48.19
CA ILE A 164 -1.76 -47.75 48.80
C ILE A 164 -2.43 -48.98 48.18
N LEU A 165 -2.41 -49.10 46.84
CA LEU A 165 -2.93 -50.26 46.12
C LEU A 165 -2.17 -51.55 46.48
N ARG A 166 -0.84 -51.50 46.57
CA ARG A 166 -0.01 -52.63 47.04
C ARG A 166 -0.30 -53.00 48.50
N ARG A 167 -0.56 -52.03 49.39
CA ARG A 167 -0.95 -52.30 50.79
C ARG A 167 -2.31 -52.98 50.95
N LYS A 168 -3.22 -52.87 49.98
CA LYS A 168 -4.49 -53.62 49.95
C LYS A 168 -4.39 -55.00 49.26
N GLY A 169 -3.22 -55.39 48.76
CA GLY A 169 -3.04 -56.56 47.90
C GLY A 169 -2.78 -57.91 48.58
N THR A 170 -2.65 -57.99 49.91
CA THR A 170 -2.24 -59.24 50.59
C THR A 170 -3.08 -59.60 51.82
N HIS A 171 -4.34 -59.96 51.65
CA HIS A 171 -5.08 -60.81 52.61
C HIS A 171 -6.27 -61.57 51.99
N LYS A 172 -6.05 -62.88 51.67
CA LYS A 172 -7.05 -63.94 51.33
C LYS A 172 -7.91 -63.71 50.05
N LYS A 173 -8.32 -64.75 49.30
CA LYS A 173 -8.23 -66.22 49.46
C LYS A 173 -8.19 -66.92 48.08
N LYS A 174 -7.57 -68.11 47.97
CA LYS A 174 -7.51 -68.93 46.75
C LYS A 174 -8.06 -70.34 47.01
N THR A 175 -9.26 -70.66 46.49
CA THR A 175 -9.90 -72.00 46.43
C THR A 175 -11.13 -71.84 45.52
N ILE A 176 -11.20 -72.30 44.26
CA ILE A 176 -11.18 -73.66 43.69
C ILE A 176 -12.36 -74.53 44.13
N VAL A 177 -13.48 -74.42 43.40
CA VAL A 177 -14.58 -75.38 43.14
C VAL A 177 -15.28 -74.87 41.86
N THR A 178 -15.74 -75.61 40.85
CA THR A 178 -15.34 -76.88 40.19
C THR A 178 -15.81 -76.77 38.72
N LYS A 179 -15.33 -77.60 37.78
CA LYS A 179 -15.84 -77.66 36.39
C LYS A 179 -16.56 -78.98 36.14
N ASP A 180 -17.86 -79.02 36.46
CA ASP A 180 -18.75 -80.11 36.06
C ASP A 180 -19.67 -79.62 34.94
N ILE A 181 -19.27 -79.91 33.70
CA ILE A 181 -20.23 -80.06 32.59
C ILE A 181 -20.41 -81.56 32.44
N ASP A 182 -21.55 -82.05 32.90
CA ASP A 182 -21.97 -83.43 32.74
C ASP A 182 -22.16 -83.77 31.26
N HIS A 183 -21.41 -84.77 30.79
CA HIS A 183 -21.96 -85.89 30.01
C HIS A 183 -20.85 -86.86 29.61
N LYS A 184 -20.96 -88.12 30.05
CA LYS A 184 -21.07 -89.29 29.16
C LYS A 184 -21.17 -90.62 29.93
N LYS A 185 -22.39 -91.19 29.98
CA LYS A 185 -22.74 -92.63 30.14
C LYS A 185 -22.23 -93.31 31.43
N GLU A 186 -23.01 -94.12 32.12
CA GLU A 186 -24.00 -95.10 31.65
C GLU A 186 -25.12 -95.30 32.68
#